data_AF-A0A7Y4IN24-F1
#
_entry.id   AF-A0A7Y4IN24-F1
#
_cell.length_a   1.000
_cell.length_b   1.000
_cell.length_c   1.000
_cell.angle_alpha   90.00
_cell.angle_beta   90.00
_cell.angle_gamma   90.00
#
_symmetry.space_group_name_H-M   'P 1'
#
loop_
_entity.id
_entity.type
_entity.pdbx_description
1 polymer ?
#
loop_
_entity_poly.entity_id
_entity_poly.type
_entity_poly.pdbx_seq_one_letter_code
_entity_poly.pdbx_strand_id
1 'polypeptide(L)'
;MARILVATRKYEWADGSGSIEVRWFKPVRSRRDYVCKYEVVGIGPSKLKADAVGVDSVQALWVAIDGARVLLEPIADELRFLGHPSLLLPRTFPFGFTEEAEARFVRAVDREMDRALRAHGDDPEAIREQERQAMLERRTRLLRLKEQRR
;
A
#
# COMPACT_ATOMS: atom_id res chain seq x y z
N MET A 1 -19.36 12.52 -11.49
CA MET A 1 -18.64 13.46 -10.60
C MET A 1 -17.14 13.40 -10.92
N ALA A 2 -16.47 14.56 -11.01
CA ALA A 2 -15.03 14.63 -11.22
C ALA A 2 -14.28 14.06 -10.00
N ARG A 3 -13.22 13.28 -10.24
CA ARG A 3 -12.33 12.79 -9.18
C ARG A 3 -11.39 13.92 -8.78
N ILE A 4 -11.62 14.53 -7.62
CA ILE A 4 -10.75 15.57 -7.06
C ILE A 4 -9.60 14.88 -6.33
N LEU A 5 -8.36 15.14 -6.74
CA LEU A 5 -7.17 14.66 -6.04
C LEU A 5 -6.96 15.50 -4.77
N VAL A 6 -6.80 14.87 -3.60
CA VAL A 6 -6.66 15.58 -2.32
C VAL A 6 -5.29 15.43 -1.69
N ALA A 7 -4.58 14.34 -1.98
CA ALA A 7 -3.23 14.12 -1.50
C ALA A 7 -2.45 13.23 -2.47
N THR A 8 -1.14 13.43 -2.51
CA THR A 8 -0.20 12.56 -3.19
C THR A 8 0.98 12.23 -2.27
N ARG A 9 1.56 11.06 -2.47
CA ARG A 9 2.83 10.68 -1.87
C ARG A 9 3.70 9.99 -2.89
N LYS A 10 4.95 10.42 -3.01
CA LYS A 10 5.91 9.89 -3.96
C LYS A 10 7.01 9.11 -3.22
N TYR A 11 7.30 7.91 -3.70
CA TYR A 11 8.41 7.08 -3.25
C TYR A 11 9.41 6.94 -4.38
N GLU A 12 10.69 6.89 -4.04
CA GLU A 12 11.78 6.58 -4.97
C GLU A 12 12.14 5.10 -4.83
N TRP A 13 12.47 4.45 -5.94
CA TRP A 13 13.08 3.13 -5.87
C TRP A 13 14.49 3.26 -5.31
N ALA A 14 14.89 2.35 -4.41
CA ALA A 14 16.17 2.41 -3.73
C ALA A 14 17.39 2.35 -4.68
N ASP A 15 17.22 1.71 -5.85
CA ASP A 15 18.23 1.64 -6.91
C ASP A 15 18.22 2.86 -7.87
N GLY A 16 17.39 3.87 -7.58
CA GLY A 16 17.30 5.11 -8.37
C GLY A 16 16.57 4.98 -9.71
N SER A 17 15.97 3.84 -10.04
CA SER A 17 15.38 3.62 -11.38
C SER A 17 14.09 4.43 -11.67
N GLY A 18 13.63 5.25 -10.73
CA GLY A 18 12.43 6.08 -10.85
C GLY A 18 11.65 6.18 -9.56
N SER A 19 10.33 6.36 -9.69
CA SER A 19 9.44 6.60 -8.54
C SER A 19 8.08 5.96 -8.68
N ILE A 20 7.48 5.64 -7.53
CA ILE A 20 6.07 5.31 -7.36
C ILE A 20 5.34 6.55 -6.84
N GLU A 21 4.10 6.75 -7.26
CA GLU A 21 3.22 7.79 -6.72
C GLU A 21 1.90 7.18 -6.26
N VAL A 22 1.55 7.40 -5.01
CA VAL A 22 0.24 7.11 -4.44
C VAL A 22 -0.61 8.37 -4.49
N ARG A 23 -1.85 8.23 -4.95
CA ARG A 23 -2.82 9.31 -5.14
C ARG A 23 -4.10 8.99 -4.41
N TRP A 24 -4.51 9.86 -3.48
CA TRP A 24 -5.79 9.75 -2.78
C TRP A 24 -6.76 10.79 -3.30
N PHE A 25 -7.98 10.36 -3.60
CA PHE A 25 -9.02 11.21 -4.13
C PHE A 25 -10.02 11.58 -3.05
N LYS A 26 -10.69 12.72 -3.21
CA LYS A 26 -11.71 13.22 -2.30
C LYS A 26 -12.74 12.12 -2.03
N PRO A 27 -12.98 11.76 -0.76
CA PRO A 27 -14.04 10.83 -0.40
C PRO A 27 -15.39 11.35 -0.90
N VAL A 28 -16.18 10.46 -1.49
CA VAL A 28 -17.52 10.78 -2.01
C VAL A 28 -18.54 9.90 -1.32
N ARG A 29 -19.65 10.50 -0.90
CA ARG A 29 -20.76 9.76 -0.32
C ARG A 29 -21.35 8.78 -1.35
N SER A 30 -21.50 7.53 -0.97
CA SER A 30 -22.09 6.44 -1.76
C SER A 30 -23.12 5.70 -0.92
N ARG A 31 -24.41 5.95 -1.21
CA ARG A 31 -25.54 5.45 -0.41
C ARG A 31 -25.42 5.89 1.07
N ARG A 32 -25.13 4.95 1.97
CA ARG A 32 -25.02 5.17 3.42
C ARG A 32 -23.59 5.43 3.89
N ASP A 33 -22.60 5.08 3.05
CA ASP A 33 -21.18 5.15 3.38
C ASP A 33 -20.46 6.23 2.56
N TYR A 34 -19.18 6.38 2.82
CA TYR A 34 -18.25 7.17 2.02
C TYR A 34 -17.25 6.25 1.35
N VAL A 35 -16.90 6.57 0.11
CA VAL A 35 -15.89 5.85 -0.66
C VAL A 35 -14.75 6.80 -0.97
N CYS A 36 -13.56 6.46 -0.52
CA CYS A 36 -12.32 7.11 -0.92
C CYS A 36 -11.61 6.22 -1.94
N LYS A 37 -11.40 6.75 -3.15
CA LYS A 37 -10.62 6.04 -4.16
C LYS A 37 -9.14 6.37 -3.97
N TYR A 38 -8.27 5.40 -4.24
CA TYR A 38 -6.85 5.65 -4.33
C TYR A 38 -6.22 4.89 -5.49
N GLU A 39 -5.10 5.41 -5.97
CA GLU A 39 -4.37 4.83 -7.09
C GLU A 39 -2.87 4.79 -6.79
N VAL A 40 -2.19 3.75 -7.26
CA VAL A 40 -0.73 3.63 -7.20
C VAL A 40 -0.17 3.55 -8.61
N VAL A 41 0.71 4.49 -8.94
CA VAL A 41 1.31 4.69 -10.26
C VAL A 41 2.81 4.42 -10.16
N GLY A 42 3.42 3.86 -11.20
CA GLY A 42 4.87 3.64 -11.25
C GLY A 42 5.37 2.29 -10.74
N ILE A 43 4.46 1.39 -10.32
CA ILE A 43 4.77 -0.02 -10.04
C ILE A 43 4.75 -0.86 -11.30
N GLY A 44 3.92 -0.51 -12.29
CA GLY A 44 3.79 -1.28 -13.52
C GLY A 44 3.28 -0.42 -14.68
N PRO A 45 3.06 -1.03 -15.86
CA PRO A 45 2.56 -0.31 -17.04
C PRO A 45 1.17 0.30 -16.81
N SER A 46 0.38 -0.30 -15.93
CA SER A 46 -0.93 0.19 -15.52
C SER A 46 -0.89 0.64 -14.07
N LYS A 47 -1.64 1.71 -13.77
CA LYS A 47 -1.92 2.10 -12.39
C LYS A 47 -2.79 1.07 -11.68
N LEU A 48 -2.48 0.79 -10.43
CA LEU A 48 -3.35 0.08 -9.51
C LEU A 48 -4.42 1.03 -9.00
N LYS A 49 -5.65 0.54 -8.86
CA LYS A 49 -6.80 1.32 -8.37
C LYS A 49 -7.54 0.49 -7.33
N ALA A 50 -7.93 1.12 -6.25
CA ALA A 50 -8.76 0.51 -5.23
C ALA A 50 -9.70 1.54 -4.60
N ASP A 51 -10.75 1.02 -3.99
CA ASP A 51 -11.78 1.78 -3.30
C ASP A 51 -11.73 1.38 -1.81
N ALA A 52 -11.69 2.38 -0.93
CA ALA A 52 -11.78 2.22 0.51
C ALA A 52 -13.11 2.78 1.01
N VAL A 53 -13.76 2.07 1.93
CA VAL A 53 -15.10 2.40 2.44
C VAL A 53 -15.01 2.78 3.91
N GLY A 54 -15.76 3.80 4.32
CA GLY A 54 -15.93 4.19 5.71
C GLY A 54 -17.32 4.78 5.96
N VAL A 55 -17.76 4.79 7.22
CA VAL A 55 -19.07 5.34 7.62
C VAL A 55 -19.12 6.86 7.44
N ASP A 56 -17.95 7.51 7.47
CA ASP A 56 -17.76 8.93 7.16
C ASP A 56 -16.56 9.15 6.23
N SER A 57 -16.43 10.39 5.73
CA SER A 57 -15.37 10.76 4.78
C SER A 57 -13.95 10.63 5.34
N VAL A 58 -13.76 10.89 6.64
CA VAL A 58 -12.46 10.84 7.29
C VAL A 58 -12.04 9.39 7.44
N GLN A 59 -12.92 8.52 7.92
CA GLN A 59 -12.66 7.09 8.02
C GLN A 59 -12.36 6.48 6.64
N ALA A 60 -13.14 6.81 5.60
CA ALA A 60 -12.88 6.31 4.25
C ALA A 60 -11.48 6.72 3.76
N LEU A 61 -11.04 7.95 4.05
CA LEU A 61 -9.69 8.42 3.73
C LEU A 61 -8.61 7.66 4.52
N TRP A 62 -8.81 7.45 5.81
CA TRP A 62 -7.89 6.67 6.65
C TRP A 62 -7.71 5.24 6.15
N VAL A 63 -8.81 4.56 5.81
CA VAL A 63 -8.78 3.20 5.24
C VAL A 63 -8.07 3.21 3.87
N ALA A 64 -8.21 4.28 3.07
CA ALA A 64 -7.46 4.40 1.81
C ALA A 64 -5.95 4.60 2.02
N ILE A 65 -5.55 5.29 3.09
CA ILE A 65 -4.14 5.47 3.45
C ILE A 65 -3.54 4.15 3.91
N ASP A 66 -4.22 3.42 4.79
CA ASP A 66 -3.78 2.11 5.25
C ASP A 66 -3.80 1.06 4.12
N GLY A 67 -4.82 1.08 3.26
CA GLY A 67 -4.88 0.21 2.08
C GLY A 67 -3.74 0.46 1.09
N ALA A 68 -3.26 1.70 0.97
CA ALA A 68 -2.05 1.99 0.20
C ALA A 68 -0.78 1.48 0.88
N ARG A 69 -0.72 1.53 2.22
CA ARG A 69 0.40 0.97 3.00
C ARG A 69 0.47 -0.54 2.80
N VAL A 70 -0.62 -1.26 3.05
CA VAL A 70 -0.72 -2.72 2.86
C VAL A 70 -0.32 -3.12 1.43
N LEU A 71 -0.78 -2.37 0.42
CA LEU A 71 -0.44 -2.64 -0.97
C LEU A 71 1.06 -2.49 -1.29
N LEU A 72 1.76 -1.57 -0.60
CA LEU A 72 3.17 -1.30 -0.81
C LEU A 72 4.09 -2.12 0.10
N GLU A 73 3.56 -2.68 1.20
CA GLU A 73 4.32 -3.43 2.20
C GLU A 73 5.20 -4.53 1.59
N PRO A 74 4.76 -5.33 0.59
CA PRO A 74 5.59 -6.40 -0.01
C PRO A 74 6.90 -5.90 -0.66
N ILE A 75 6.97 -4.61 -0.99
CA ILE A 75 8.13 -3.98 -1.63
C ILE A 75 8.68 -2.80 -0.81
N ALA A 76 8.34 -2.70 0.48
CA ALA A 76 8.71 -1.54 1.31
C ALA A 76 10.23 -1.31 1.39
N ASP A 77 11.01 -2.39 1.47
CA ASP A 77 12.48 -2.33 1.56
C ASP A 77 13.14 -1.78 0.29
N GLU A 78 12.44 -1.84 -0.83
CA GLU A 78 12.88 -1.35 -2.14
C GLU A 78 12.51 0.14 -2.35
N LEU A 79 11.82 0.76 -1.39
CA LEU A 79 11.26 2.10 -1.54
C LEU A 79 11.85 3.08 -0.53
N ARG A 80 12.00 4.34 -0.96
CA ARG A 80 12.47 5.44 -0.13
C ARG A 80 11.46 6.58 -0.15
N PHE A 81 11.08 7.07 1.02
CA PHE A 81 10.31 8.30 1.15
C PHE A 81 11.21 9.42 1.63
N LEU A 82 11.53 10.38 0.76
CA LEU A 82 12.47 11.47 1.08
C LEU A 82 13.82 10.92 1.62
N GLY A 83 14.31 9.84 1.00
CA GLY A 83 15.53 9.14 1.44
C GLY A 83 15.35 8.16 2.61
N HIS A 84 14.20 8.15 3.29
CA HIS A 84 13.96 7.28 4.44
C HIS A 84 13.59 5.84 4.00
N PRO A 85 14.16 4.77 4.60
CA PRO A 85 13.88 3.37 4.26
C PRO A 85 12.56 2.84 4.86
N SER A 86 11.53 3.68 4.93
CA SER A 86 10.20 3.29 5.40
C SER A 86 9.15 4.03 4.61
N LEU A 87 7.96 3.42 4.49
CA LEU A 87 6.81 4.03 3.84
C LEU A 87 6.32 5.29 4.59
N LEU A 88 6.56 5.36 5.90
CA LEU A 88 6.09 6.43 6.80
C LEU A 88 4.59 6.74 6.64
N LEU A 89 3.79 5.76 6.18
CA LEU A 89 2.34 5.86 6.12
C LEU A 89 1.79 5.57 7.50
N PRO A 90 0.83 6.38 7.98
CA PRO A 90 0.31 6.18 9.33
C PRO A 90 -0.43 4.85 9.41
N ARG A 91 -0.32 4.21 10.57
CA ARG A 91 -1.05 2.99 10.92
C ARG A 91 -2.21 3.35 11.84
N THR A 92 -3.32 2.62 11.72
CA THR A 92 -4.47 2.85 12.59
C THR A 92 -4.27 2.04 13.87
N PHE A 93 -3.77 2.68 14.92
CA PHE A 93 -3.70 2.08 16.26
C PHE A 93 -4.66 2.78 17.22
N PRO A 94 -5.30 2.04 18.16
CA PRO A 94 -6.08 2.64 19.22
C PRO A 94 -5.25 3.67 20.00
N PHE A 95 -5.88 4.77 20.39
CA PHE A 95 -5.24 5.81 21.18
C PHE A 95 -4.65 5.22 22.48
N GLY A 96 -3.42 5.59 22.81
CA GLY A 96 -2.71 5.10 24.01
C GLY A 96 -1.76 3.93 23.77
N PHE A 97 -1.69 3.38 22.55
CA PHE A 97 -0.62 2.46 22.18
C PHE A 97 0.70 3.21 22.00
N THR A 98 1.75 2.78 22.71
CA THR A 98 3.13 3.21 22.41
C THR A 98 3.62 2.51 21.13
N GLU A 99 4.66 3.04 20.48
CA GLU A 99 5.28 2.39 19.31
C GLU A 99 5.69 0.94 19.59
N GLU A 100 6.19 0.66 20.81
CA GLU A 100 6.52 -0.69 21.24
C GLU A 100 5.31 -1.60 21.37
N ALA A 101 4.21 -1.09 21.95
CA ALA A 101 2.97 -1.83 22.12
C ALA A 101 2.33 -2.14 20.76
N GLU A 102 2.34 -1.17 19.85
CA GLU A 102 1.95 -1.34 18.45
C GLU A 102 2.79 -2.45 17.80
N ALA A 103 4.12 -2.37 17.85
CA ALA A 103 4.98 -3.35 17.22
C ALA A 103 4.79 -4.76 17.80
N ARG A 104 4.53 -4.88 19.11
CA ARG A 104 4.19 -6.16 19.76
C ARG A 104 2.85 -6.70 19.29
N PHE A 105 1.83 -5.85 19.17
CA PHE A 105 0.51 -6.24 18.71
C PHE A 105 0.54 -6.72 17.26
N VAL A 106 1.17 -5.95 16.36
CA VAL A 106 1.36 -6.34 14.95
C VAL A 106 2.01 -7.71 14.87
N ARG A 107 3.15 -7.92 15.55
CA ARG A 107 3.82 -9.22 15.59
C ARG A 107 2.96 -10.34 16.15
N ALA A 108 2.04 -10.06 17.07
CA ALA A 108 1.14 -11.06 17.63
C ALA A 108 0.07 -11.46 16.60
N VAL A 109 -0.53 -10.47 15.93
CA VAL A 109 -1.51 -10.69 14.85
C VAL A 109 -0.87 -11.43 13.68
N ASP A 110 0.32 -11.00 13.22
CA ASP A 110 1.03 -11.66 12.12
C ASP A 110 1.33 -13.12 12.44
N ARG A 111 1.78 -13.40 13.68
CA ARG A 111 2.03 -14.78 14.12
C ARG A 111 0.77 -15.63 14.13
N GLU A 112 -0.37 -15.07 14.54
CA GLU A 112 -1.63 -15.80 14.54
C GLU A 112 -2.15 -16.01 13.11
N MET A 113 -1.95 -15.05 12.21
CA MET A 113 -2.31 -15.20 10.80
C MET A 113 -1.44 -16.24 10.10
N ASP A 114 -0.14 -16.24 10.36
CA ASP A 114 0.77 -17.27 9.87
C ASP A 114 0.39 -18.65 10.40
N ARG A 115 -0.04 -18.73 11.66
CA ARG A 115 -0.53 -19.97 12.25
C ARG A 115 -1.79 -20.46 11.54
N ALA A 116 -2.75 -19.58 11.28
CA ALA A 116 -3.98 -19.91 10.58
C ALA A 116 -3.71 -20.38 9.14
N LEU A 117 -2.86 -19.68 8.39
CA LEU A 117 -2.44 -20.06 7.03
C LEU A 117 -1.80 -21.46 7.02
N ARG A 118 -0.84 -21.72 7.92
CA ARG A 118 -0.22 -23.05 8.03
C ARG A 118 -1.22 -24.14 8.38
N ALA A 119 -2.22 -23.85 9.22
CA ALA A 119 -3.28 -24.79 9.54
C ALA A 119 -4.16 -25.15 8.32
N HIS A 120 -4.22 -24.27 7.32
CA HIS A 120 -4.88 -24.51 6.04
C HIS A 120 -3.97 -25.13 4.97
N GLY A 121 -2.70 -25.41 5.30
CA GLY A 121 -1.72 -26.00 4.38
C GLY A 121 -0.97 -24.98 3.52
N ASP A 122 -1.15 -23.68 3.79
CA ASP A 122 -0.45 -22.61 3.10
C ASP A 122 0.91 -22.31 3.75
N ASP A 123 1.87 -21.86 2.94
CA ASP A 123 3.14 -21.31 3.41
C ASP A 123 3.10 -19.77 3.37
N PRO A 124 3.03 -19.09 4.53
CA PRO A 124 2.98 -17.63 4.60
C PRO A 124 4.19 -16.95 3.95
N GLU A 125 5.38 -17.55 4.04
CA GLU A 125 6.60 -16.97 3.47
C GLU A 125 6.57 -17.05 1.94
N ALA A 126 6.15 -18.20 1.39
CA ALA A 126 5.96 -18.36 -0.04
C ALA A 126 4.92 -17.38 -0.59
N ILE A 127 3.80 -17.15 0.13
CA ILE A 127 2.77 -16.18 -0.28
C ILE A 127 3.35 -14.76 -0.35
N ARG A 128 4.04 -14.32 0.72
CA ARG A 128 4.62 -12.97 0.75
C ARG A 128 5.68 -12.78 -0.35
N GLU A 129 6.52 -13.79 -0.56
CA GLU A 129 7.53 -13.74 -1.62
C GLU A 129 6.88 -13.72 -3.01
N GLN A 130 5.82 -14.50 -3.23
CA GLN A 130 5.05 -14.45 -4.46
C GLN A 130 4.45 -13.06 -4.71
N GLU A 131 3.89 -12.41 -3.69
CA GLU A 131 3.37 -11.04 -3.80
C GLU A 131 4.48 -10.02 -4.14
N ARG A 132 5.63 -10.13 -3.47
CA ARG A 132 6.80 -9.30 -3.74
C ARG A 132 7.28 -9.48 -5.18
N GLN A 133 7.48 -10.72 -5.63
CA GLN A 133 7.92 -11.02 -6.99
C GLN A 133 6.92 -10.51 -8.03
N ALA A 134 5.62 -10.71 -7.83
CA ALA A 134 4.59 -10.19 -8.72
C ALA A 134 4.67 -8.66 -8.87
N MET A 135 5.01 -7.93 -7.80
CA MET A 135 5.19 -6.47 -7.84
C MET A 135 6.48 -6.05 -8.56
N LEU A 136 7.58 -6.77 -8.35
CA LEU A 136 8.86 -6.55 -9.02
C LEU A 136 8.82 -6.89 -10.52
N GLU A 137 8.07 -7.92 -10.91
CA GLU A 137 7.85 -8.26 -12.32
C GLU A 137 7.09 -7.17 -13.06
N ARG A 138 6.06 -6.59 -12.42
CA ARG A 138 5.30 -5.46 -12.99
C ARG A 138 6.21 -4.25 -13.21
N ARG A 139 7.13 -4.00 -12.28
CA ARG A 139 8.14 -2.94 -12.38
C ARG A 139 9.08 -3.21 -13.54
N THR A 140 9.60 -4.42 -13.64
CA THR A 140 10.51 -4.85 -14.71
C THR A 140 9.86 -4.66 -16.08
N ARG A 141 8.59 -5.05 -16.22
CA ARG A 141 7.81 -4.83 -17.45
C ARG A 141 7.67 -3.34 -17.78
N LEU A 142 7.45 -2.49 -16.79
CA LEU A 142 7.39 -1.04 -16.99
C LEU A 142 8.71 -0.47 -17.50
N LEU A 143 9.85 -0.90 -16.93
CA LEU A 143 11.17 -0.44 -17.34
C LEU A 143 11.49 -0.82 -18.78
N ARG A 144 11.23 -2.09 -19.18
CA ARG A 144 11.41 -2.55 -20.57
C ARG A 144 10.60 -1.73 -21.57
N LEU A 145 9.35 -1.39 -21.23
CA LEU A 145 8.50 -0.55 -22.09
C LEU A 145 9.00 0.90 -22.21
N LYS A 146 9.70 1.43 -21.20
CA LYS A 146 10.32 2.74 -21.28
C LYS A 146 11.56 2.75 -22.15
N GLU A 147 12.36 1.68 -22.11
CA GLU A 147 13.54 1.52 -22.95
C GLU A 147 13.17 1.43 -24.44
N GLN A 148 12.11 0.69 -24.79
CA GLN A 148 11.63 0.59 -26.18
C GLN A 148 11.06 1.89 -26.76
N ARG A 149 10.78 2.89 -25.92
CA ARG A 149 10.22 4.19 -26.32
C ARG A 149 11.28 5.29 -26.41
N ARG A 150 12.54 4.99 -26.07
CA ARG A 150 13.69 5.88 -26.26
C ARG A 150 14.39 5.55 -27.56
#